data_AF-A0A831WRS8-F1
#
_entry.id   AF-A0A831WRS8-F1
#
_cell.length_a   1.000
_cell.length_b   1.000
_cell.length_c   1.000
_cell.angle_alpha   90.00
_cell.angle_beta   90.00
_cell.angle_gamma   90.00
#
_symmetry.space_group_name_H-M   'P 1'
#
loop_
_entity.id
_entity.type
_entity.pdbx_description
1 polymer ?
#
loop_
_entity_poly.entity_id
_entity_poly.type
_entity_poly.pdbx_seq_one_letter_code
_entity_poly.pdbx_strand_id
1 'polypeptide(L)'
;MEIRVGKISEHDTGKGIARLDVQTMSELGLHVNDVLLIESRYGRTGVLLKEPHPYKMKRLLIDDVTRRNAKIDLGENVEIERAEKVVANRAIVAADKWFPIVFKDGFVDDWRQPVLPDALHGHVVCPGDLVEYPLVVIKNSEIWHSLCLIKITEVQPNSQPVLITKDTEIDVITKHTIF
;
A
#
# COMPACT_ATOMS: atom_id res chain seq x y z
N MET A 1 -6.02 -16.30 11.44
CA MET A 1 -4.85 -17.06 11.96
C MET A 1 -3.78 -16.07 12.37
N GLU A 2 -3.10 -16.27 13.50
CA GLU A 2 -2.02 -15.39 13.96
C GLU A 2 -0.65 -15.68 13.35
N ILE A 3 0.08 -14.61 12.98
CA ILE A 3 1.47 -14.67 12.52
C ILE A 3 2.26 -13.45 13.01
N ARG A 4 3.54 -13.67 13.29
CA ARG A 4 4.45 -12.61 13.77
C ARG A 4 4.90 -11.71 12.63
N VAL A 5 4.90 -10.40 12.85
CA VAL A 5 5.32 -9.38 11.88
C VAL A 5 6.83 -9.22 11.85
N GLY A 6 7.40 -9.14 10.66
CA GLY A 6 8.81 -8.84 10.40
C GLY A 6 9.00 -7.69 9.42
N LYS A 7 10.23 -7.17 9.35
CA LYS A 7 10.59 -6.08 8.43
C LYS A 7 10.86 -6.65 7.03
N ILE A 8 10.26 -6.05 6.01
CA ILE A 8 10.57 -6.35 4.61
C ILE A 8 11.89 -5.70 4.18
N SER A 9 12.42 -6.11 3.02
CA SER A 9 13.65 -5.53 2.45
C SER A 9 13.41 -4.10 1.97
N GLU A 10 14.47 -3.27 1.92
CA GLU A 10 14.38 -1.88 1.44
C GLU A 10 13.89 -1.77 0.00
N HIS A 11 14.18 -2.78 -0.84
CA HIS A 11 13.69 -2.86 -2.21
C HIS A 11 12.16 -2.95 -2.29
N ASP A 12 11.50 -3.51 -1.28
CA ASP A 12 10.07 -3.75 -1.28
C ASP A 12 9.30 -2.74 -0.41
N THR A 13 10.00 -1.87 0.31
CA THR A 13 9.40 -0.79 1.11
C THR A 13 8.57 0.15 0.24
N GLY A 14 7.39 0.54 0.73
CA GLY A 14 6.51 1.51 0.09
C GLY A 14 5.58 0.90 -0.97
N LYS A 15 5.75 -0.39 -1.31
CA LYS A 15 4.99 -1.06 -2.38
C LYS A 15 3.67 -1.69 -1.90
N GLY A 16 3.40 -1.70 -0.58
CA GLY A 16 2.17 -2.31 -0.03
C GLY A 16 2.05 -3.82 -0.31
N ILE A 17 3.19 -4.52 -0.35
CA ILE A 17 3.25 -5.96 -0.57
C ILE A 17 3.68 -6.70 0.70
N ALA A 18 3.39 -8.00 0.74
CA ALA A 18 3.89 -8.89 1.78
C ALA A 18 4.73 -10.03 1.20
N ARG A 19 5.64 -10.55 2.02
CA ARG A 19 6.34 -11.82 1.75
C ARG A 19 6.24 -12.76 2.94
N LEU A 20 6.14 -14.05 2.63
CA LEU A 20 6.23 -15.18 3.56
C LEU A 20 7.28 -16.15 3.03
N ASP A 21 7.85 -16.99 3.89
CA ASP A 21 8.71 -18.07 3.41
C ASP A 21 7.88 -19.21 2.79
N VAL A 22 8.54 -20.03 1.95
CA VAL A 22 7.91 -21.13 1.20
C VAL A 22 7.15 -22.09 2.10
N GLN A 23 7.73 -22.46 3.25
CA GLN A 23 7.11 -23.40 4.17
C GLN A 23 5.85 -22.79 4.79
N THR A 24 5.94 -21.53 5.24
CA THR A 24 4.78 -20.82 5.79
C THR A 24 3.66 -20.66 4.75
N MET A 25 3.98 -20.31 3.49
CA MET A 25 2.94 -20.24 2.44
C MET A 25 2.27 -21.60 2.20
N SER A 26 3.05 -22.68 2.14
CA SER A 26 2.52 -24.03 1.95
C SER A 26 1.65 -24.50 3.11
N GLU A 27 2.04 -24.23 4.36
CA GLU A 27 1.27 -24.55 5.56
C GLU A 27 -0.08 -23.82 5.57
N LEU A 28 -0.16 -22.65 4.93
CA LEU A 28 -1.33 -21.80 4.86
C LEU A 28 -2.17 -21.95 3.58
N GLY A 29 -1.71 -22.75 2.62
CA GLY A 29 -2.35 -22.86 1.31
C GLY A 29 -2.38 -21.52 0.55
N LEU A 30 -1.41 -20.65 0.79
CA LEU A 30 -1.28 -19.34 0.15
C LEU A 30 -0.40 -19.42 -1.09
N HIS A 31 -0.75 -18.64 -2.11
CA HIS A 31 -0.06 -18.59 -3.39
C HIS A 31 0.41 -17.17 -3.71
N VAL A 32 1.37 -17.07 -4.62
CA VAL A 32 1.84 -15.78 -5.11
C VAL A 32 0.69 -15.03 -5.78
N ASN A 33 0.56 -13.74 -5.47
CA ASN A 33 -0.52 -12.83 -5.84
C ASN A 33 -1.88 -13.07 -5.17
N ASP A 34 -1.93 -13.90 -4.12
CA ASP A 34 -3.08 -13.90 -3.21
C ASP A 34 -3.19 -12.54 -2.51
N VAL A 35 -4.43 -12.10 -2.29
CA VAL A 35 -4.72 -10.93 -1.47
C VAL A 35 -4.87 -11.39 -0.03
N LEU A 36 -4.15 -10.75 0.87
CA LEU A 36 -4.29 -10.98 2.31
C LEU A 36 -4.93 -9.77 2.97
N LEU A 37 -5.95 -10.03 3.77
CA LEU A 37 -6.41 -9.10 4.78
C LEU A 37 -5.56 -9.30 6.04
N ILE A 38 -4.95 -8.22 6.50
CA ILE A 38 -4.21 -8.17 7.76
C ILE A 38 -5.10 -7.44 8.76
N GLU A 39 -5.41 -8.08 9.89
CA GLU A 39 -6.17 -7.47 10.97
C GLU A 39 -5.35 -7.49 12.27
N SER A 40 -5.38 -6.36 12.96
CA SER A 40 -4.88 -6.21 14.33
C SER A 40 -6.03 -5.75 15.23
N ARG A 41 -5.73 -5.56 16.51
CA ARG A 41 -6.69 -4.98 17.46
C ARG A 41 -7.19 -3.58 17.06
N TYR A 42 -6.38 -2.78 16.36
CA TYR A 42 -6.67 -1.36 16.15
C TYR A 42 -6.77 -0.95 14.68
N GLY A 43 -6.39 -1.83 13.75
CA GLY A 43 -6.32 -1.52 12.34
C GLY A 43 -6.50 -2.75 11.46
N ARG A 44 -6.84 -2.51 10.20
CA ARG A 44 -6.93 -3.51 9.15
C ARG A 44 -6.42 -2.93 7.85
N THR A 45 -5.75 -3.73 7.05
CA THR A 45 -5.17 -3.31 5.75
C THR A 45 -5.14 -4.50 4.80
N GLY A 46 -5.12 -4.21 3.51
CA GLY A 46 -4.84 -5.22 2.49
C GLY A 46 -3.36 -5.26 2.12
N VAL A 47 -2.89 -6.42 1.64
CA VAL A 47 -1.60 -6.56 0.96
C VAL A 47 -1.69 -7.59 -0.16
N LEU A 48 -0.82 -7.47 -1.15
CA LEU A 48 -0.61 -8.50 -2.16
C LEU A 48 0.60 -9.37 -1.77
N LEU A 49 0.40 -10.69 -1.71
CA LEU A 49 1.49 -11.62 -1.43
C LEU A 49 2.38 -11.77 -2.66
N LYS A 50 3.69 -11.54 -2.50
CA LYS A 50 4.68 -11.68 -3.58
C LYS A 50 5.52 -12.94 -3.44
N GLU A 51 6.57 -13.06 -4.26
CA GLU A 51 7.41 -14.25 -4.29
C GLU A 51 7.92 -14.57 -2.88
N PRO A 52 7.97 -15.86 -2.50
CA PRO A 52 8.34 -16.24 -1.16
C PRO A 52 9.76 -15.81 -0.83
N HIS A 53 9.98 -15.49 0.44
CA HIS A 53 11.33 -15.25 0.94
C HIS A 53 12.11 -16.58 0.96
N PRO A 54 13.37 -16.60 0.49
CA PRO A 54 14.13 -17.85 0.34
C PRO A 54 14.51 -18.49 1.67
N TYR A 55 14.65 -17.68 2.72
CA TYR A 55 14.98 -18.16 4.06
C TYR A 55 13.73 -18.39 4.89
N LYS A 56 13.74 -19.48 5.68
CA LYS A 56 12.69 -19.83 6.64
C LYS A 56 12.65 -18.81 7.77
N MET A 57 11.56 -18.06 7.85
CA MET A 57 11.42 -16.94 8.79
C MET A 57 10.23 -17.12 9.74
N LYS A 58 9.15 -17.78 9.28
CA LYS A 58 7.87 -17.90 9.98
C LYS A 58 7.32 -16.54 10.43
N ARG A 59 7.43 -15.53 9.54
CA ARG A 59 6.99 -14.16 9.79
C ARG A 59 6.39 -13.55 8.53
N LEU A 60 5.36 -12.74 8.71
CA LEU A 60 4.82 -11.88 7.67
C LEU A 60 5.71 -10.64 7.52
N LEU A 61 6.43 -10.56 6.40
CA LEU A 61 7.32 -9.43 6.11
C LEU A 61 6.53 -8.34 5.38
N ILE A 62 6.41 -7.17 6.01
CA ILE A 62 5.69 -6.00 5.48
C ILE A 62 6.48 -4.72 5.74
N ASP A 63 6.17 -3.66 4.99
CA ASP A 63 6.77 -2.35 5.14
C ASP A 63 6.18 -1.56 6.32
N ASP A 64 6.75 -0.39 6.59
CA ASP A 64 6.34 0.50 7.67
C ASP A 64 4.99 1.19 7.43
N VAL A 65 4.62 1.46 6.19
CA VAL A 65 3.31 2.05 5.85
C VAL A 65 2.20 1.05 6.11
N THR A 66 2.35 -0.19 5.64
CA THR A 66 1.41 -1.30 5.89
C THR A 66 1.27 -1.57 7.39
N ARG A 67 2.38 -1.54 8.14
CA ARG A 67 2.32 -1.65 9.61
C ARG A 67 1.55 -0.51 10.26
N ARG A 68 1.73 0.73 9.78
CA ARG A 68 0.96 1.89 10.25
C ARG A 68 -0.54 1.75 9.97
N ASN A 69 -0.91 1.22 8.80
CA ASN A 69 -2.31 0.94 8.45
C ASN A 69 -2.92 -0.12 9.39
N ALA A 70 -2.16 -1.20 9.63
CA ALA A 70 -2.52 -2.22 10.60
C ALA A 70 -2.35 -1.77 12.06
N LYS A 71 -1.76 -0.61 12.34
CA LYS A 71 -1.42 -0.10 13.69
C LYS A 71 -0.70 -1.12 14.56
N ILE A 72 0.37 -1.70 14.01
CA ILE A 72 1.16 -2.75 14.64
C ILE A 72 2.66 -2.44 14.55
N ASP A 73 3.43 -2.86 15.54
CA ASP A 73 4.89 -2.76 15.57
C ASP A 73 5.59 -4.05 15.10
N LEU A 74 6.89 -3.94 14.87
CA LEU A 74 7.73 -5.08 14.50
C LEU A 74 7.79 -6.10 15.65
N GLY A 75 7.58 -7.37 15.30
CA GLY A 75 7.69 -8.48 16.25
C GLY A 75 6.41 -8.75 17.04
N GLU A 76 5.33 -7.99 16.84
CA GLU A 76 4.00 -8.33 17.33
C GLU A 76 3.30 -9.33 16.39
N ASN A 77 2.15 -9.86 16.82
CA ASN A 77 1.33 -10.77 16.01
C ASN A 77 0.15 -10.03 15.37
N VAL A 78 -0.22 -10.46 14.18
CA VAL A 78 -1.44 -10.03 13.47
C VAL A 78 -2.22 -11.24 13.02
N GLU A 79 -3.52 -11.06 12.83
CA GLU A 79 -4.33 -12.05 12.14
C GLU A 79 -4.23 -11.83 10.62
N ILE A 80 -4.05 -12.92 9.89
CA ILE A 80 -4.14 -12.92 8.42
C ILE A 80 -5.25 -13.85 7.94
N GLU A 81 -5.91 -13.41 6.89
CA GLU A 81 -6.92 -14.15 6.14
C GLU A 81 -6.73 -13.91 4.63
N ARG A 82 -6.97 -14.95 3.82
CA ARG A 82 -7.01 -14.80 2.36
C ARG A 82 -8.33 -14.14 1.96
N ALA A 83 -8.25 -12.99 1.31
CA ALA A 83 -9.40 -12.29 0.76
C ALA A 83 -9.58 -12.58 -0.73
N GLU A 84 -10.78 -12.32 -1.25
CA GLU A 84 -11.03 -12.37 -2.68
C GLU A 84 -10.27 -11.24 -3.38
N LYS A 85 -9.65 -11.55 -4.53
CA LYS A 85 -8.96 -10.56 -5.34
C LYS A 85 -9.95 -9.74 -6.15
N VAL A 86 -10.47 -8.68 -5.55
CA VAL A 86 -11.40 -7.75 -6.21
C VAL A 86 -10.71 -6.47 -6.63
N VAL A 87 -10.91 -6.08 -7.88
CA VAL A 87 -10.39 -4.83 -8.45
C VAL A 87 -11.33 -3.68 -8.07
N ALA A 88 -10.74 -2.58 -7.59
CA ALA A 88 -11.49 -1.36 -7.32
C ALA A 88 -11.98 -0.75 -8.64
N ASN A 89 -13.28 -0.43 -8.73
CA ASN A 89 -13.79 0.35 -9.85
C ASN A 89 -13.51 1.86 -9.64
N ARG A 90 -13.55 2.31 -8.38
CA ARG A 90 -13.30 3.69 -7.99
C ARG A 90 -12.64 3.75 -6.61
N ALA A 91 -11.73 4.69 -6.42
CA ALA A 91 -11.15 5.04 -5.13
C ALA A 91 -11.08 6.57 -4.96
N ILE A 92 -11.37 7.05 -3.76
CA ILE A 92 -11.19 8.45 -3.39
C ILE A 92 -9.99 8.53 -2.46
N VAL A 93 -9.09 9.46 -2.75
CA VAL A 93 -7.90 9.70 -1.95
C VAL A 93 -7.85 11.13 -1.42
N ALA A 94 -7.38 11.28 -0.19
CA ALA A 94 -7.07 12.56 0.40
C ALA A 94 -5.57 12.83 0.36
N ALA A 95 -5.22 14.03 -0.11
CA ALA A 95 -3.87 14.54 -0.13
C ALA A 95 -3.82 15.96 0.42
N ASP A 96 -2.70 16.30 1.05
CA ASP A 96 -2.48 17.63 1.61
C ASP A 96 -2.44 18.64 0.45
N LYS A 97 -3.00 19.82 0.70
CA LYS A 97 -3.08 20.94 -0.23
C LYS A 97 -1.71 21.40 -0.75
N TRP A 98 -0.64 21.13 0.00
CA TRP A 98 0.73 21.46 -0.38
C TRP A 98 1.37 20.46 -1.33
N PHE A 99 0.72 19.33 -1.64
CA PHE A 99 1.22 18.37 -2.61
C PHE A 99 0.82 18.78 -4.02
N PRO A 100 1.76 19.08 -4.93
CA PRO A 100 1.46 19.13 -6.34
C PRO A 100 1.21 17.69 -6.80
N ILE A 101 -0.05 17.25 -6.76
CA ILE A 101 -0.45 16.00 -7.40
C ILE A 101 -0.46 16.25 -8.90
N VAL A 102 0.39 15.52 -9.60
CA VAL A 102 0.45 15.55 -11.05
C VAL A 102 -0.59 14.58 -11.59
N PHE A 103 -1.55 15.12 -12.34
CA PHE A 103 -2.50 14.33 -13.13
C PHE A 103 -1.95 14.13 -14.54
N LYS A 104 -2.51 13.14 -15.25
CA LYS A 104 -2.15 12.76 -16.63
C LYS A 104 -2.18 13.93 -17.63
N ASP A 105 -2.93 15.00 -17.34
CA ASP A 105 -3.17 16.14 -18.23
C ASP A 105 -2.49 17.46 -17.77
N GLY A 106 -1.67 17.43 -16.72
CA GLY A 106 -0.94 18.60 -16.18
C GLY A 106 0.52 18.64 -16.63
N PHE A 107 1.02 19.83 -17.01
CA PHE A 107 2.43 20.05 -17.39
C PHE A 107 3.40 19.58 -16.28
N VAL A 108 4.32 18.67 -16.63
CA VAL A 108 5.58 18.42 -15.90
C VAL A 108 6.68 18.27 -16.94
N ASP A 109 7.64 19.20 -16.93
CA ASP A 109 8.93 18.98 -17.56
C ASP A 109 9.74 18.02 -16.65
N ASP A 110 9.89 16.74 -17.08
CA ASP A 110 10.96 15.77 -16.72
C ASP A 110 10.90 15.03 -15.33
N TRP A 111 11.11 13.70 -15.10
CA TRP A 111 10.95 12.42 -15.86
C TRP A 111 10.61 11.21 -14.94
N ARG A 112 10.33 11.36 -13.63
CA ARG A 112 10.15 10.17 -12.74
C ARG A 112 9.10 10.26 -11.63
N GLN A 113 8.23 11.25 -11.61
CA GLN A 113 7.07 11.14 -10.71
C GLN A 113 6.08 10.15 -11.32
N PRO A 114 5.73 9.03 -10.64
CA PRO A 114 4.59 8.27 -11.07
C PRO A 114 3.36 9.18 -10.97
N VAL A 115 2.60 9.29 -12.06
CA VAL A 115 1.26 9.90 -11.99
C VAL A 115 0.50 9.14 -10.91
N LEU A 116 -0.35 9.82 -10.12
CA LEU A 116 -1.06 9.20 -9.00
C LEU A 116 -1.64 7.79 -9.28
N PRO A 117 -2.28 7.50 -10.43
CA PRO A 117 -2.74 6.15 -10.76
C PRO A 117 -1.61 5.12 -10.85
N ASP A 118 -0.44 5.49 -11.39
CA ASP A 118 0.73 4.59 -11.46
C ASP A 118 1.33 4.35 -10.06
N ALA A 119 1.30 5.35 -9.18
CA ALA A 119 1.79 5.21 -7.81
C ALA A 119 0.91 4.27 -6.98
N LEU A 120 -0.41 4.31 -7.19
CA LEU A 120 -1.36 3.46 -6.48
C LEU A 120 -1.54 2.08 -7.13
N HIS A 121 -1.13 1.92 -8.38
CA HIS A 121 -1.29 0.67 -9.11
C HIS A 121 -0.61 -0.51 -8.39
N GLY A 122 -1.36 -1.59 -8.20
CA GLY A 122 -0.85 -2.80 -7.57
C GLY A 122 -0.99 -2.83 -6.04
N HIS A 123 -1.38 -1.71 -5.42
CA HIS A 123 -1.70 -1.68 -4.00
C HIS A 123 -3.05 -2.34 -3.74
N VAL A 124 -3.09 -3.20 -2.73
CA VAL A 124 -4.33 -3.64 -2.11
C VAL A 124 -4.60 -2.73 -0.93
N VAL A 125 -5.80 -2.13 -0.86
CA VAL A 125 -6.12 -1.12 0.15
C VAL A 125 -7.49 -1.35 0.79
N CYS A 126 -7.63 -0.83 2.00
CA CYS A 126 -8.86 -0.59 2.74
C CYS A 126 -9.10 0.93 2.90
N PRO A 127 -10.34 1.39 3.15
CA PRO A 127 -10.56 2.76 3.58
C PRO A 127 -9.79 3.06 4.87
N GLY A 128 -9.13 4.22 4.89
CA GLY A 128 -8.28 4.67 5.98
C GLY A 128 -6.79 4.39 5.76
N ASP A 129 -6.45 3.49 4.83
CA ASP A 129 -5.06 3.14 4.54
C ASP A 129 -4.27 4.35 4.04
N LEU A 130 -3.01 4.39 4.43
CA LEU A 130 -2.00 5.27 3.89
C LEU A 130 -1.25 4.53 2.78
N VAL A 131 -0.91 5.26 1.72
CA VAL A 131 -0.06 4.80 0.63
C VAL A 131 1.06 5.81 0.43
N GLU A 132 2.26 5.30 0.19
CA GLU A 132 3.42 6.13 -0.11
C GLU A 132 3.35 6.66 -1.54
N TYR A 133 3.49 7.96 -1.68
CA TYR A 133 3.54 8.65 -2.95
C TYR A 133 4.90 9.35 -3.09
N PRO A 134 5.78 8.87 -3.97
CA PRO A 134 7.08 9.51 -4.20
C PRO A 134 6.89 10.82 -4.96
N LEU A 135 7.28 11.91 -4.34
CA LEU A 135 7.21 13.26 -4.89
C LEU A 135 8.61 13.79 -5.22
N VAL A 136 8.71 14.50 -6.35
CA VAL A 136 9.94 15.19 -6.77
C VAL A 136 9.67 16.68 -6.89
N VAL A 137 10.11 17.47 -5.92
CA VAL A 137 9.93 18.92 -5.94
C VAL A 137 11.13 19.58 -6.60
N ILE A 138 10.89 20.33 -7.68
CA ILE A 138 11.92 21.11 -8.36
C ILE A 138 11.70 22.59 -8.04
N LYS A 139 12.70 23.25 -7.44
CA LYS A 139 12.64 24.68 -7.11
C LYS A 139 14.02 25.31 -7.29
N ASN A 140 14.10 26.41 -8.02
CA ASN A 140 15.37 27.13 -8.28
C ASN A 140 16.49 26.22 -8.81
N SER A 141 16.15 25.27 -9.70
CA SER A 141 17.07 24.24 -10.21
C SER A 141 17.59 23.22 -9.18
N GLU A 142 17.04 23.20 -7.96
CA GLU A 142 17.26 22.15 -6.97
C GLU A 142 16.17 21.08 -7.07
N ILE A 143 16.56 19.81 -6.94
CA ILE A 143 15.66 18.66 -6.99
C ILE A 143 15.59 18.02 -5.60
N TRP A 144 14.39 17.95 -5.05
CA TRP A 144 14.10 17.38 -3.73
C TRP A 144 13.23 16.15 -3.88
N HIS A 145 13.68 15.02 -3.37
CA HIS A 145 12.85 13.82 -3.26
C HIS A 145 12.16 13.81 -1.91
N SER A 146 10.84 13.70 -1.90
CA SER A 146 10.04 13.61 -0.69
C SER A 146 9.10 12.42 -0.79
N LEU A 147 8.87 11.74 0.33
CA LEU A 147 7.85 10.70 0.42
C LEU A 147 6.63 11.32 1.08
N CYS A 148 5.54 11.38 0.33
CA CYS A 148 4.27 11.90 0.80
C CYS A 148 3.36 10.72 1.12
N LEU A 149 2.49 10.88 2.11
CA LEU A 149 1.49 9.86 2.43
C LEU A 149 0.13 10.36 1.95
N ILE A 150 -0.49 9.56 1.10
CA ILE A 150 -1.84 9.77 0.61
C ILE A 150 -2.75 8.82 1.36
N LYS A 151 -3.91 9.32 1.80
CA LYS A 151 -4.88 8.51 2.53
C LYS A 151 -5.99 8.05 1.61
N ILE A 152 -6.21 6.75 1.52
CA ILE A 152 -7.40 6.17 0.89
C ILE A 152 -8.59 6.50 1.78
N THR A 153 -9.54 7.30 1.29
CA THR A 153 -10.71 7.68 2.09
C THR A 153 -11.88 6.77 1.81
N GLU A 154 -12.06 6.37 0.56
CA GLU A 154 -13.16 5.51 0.12
C GLU A 154 -12.71 4.62 -1.02
N VAL A 155 -13.31 3.44 -1.12
CA VAL A 155 -13.13 2.51 -2.23
C VAL A 155 -14.45 1.87 -2.61
N GLN A 156 -14.56 1.46 -3.87
CA GLN A 156 -15.71 0.74 -4.38
C GLN A 156 -15.24 -0.54 -5.10
N PRO A 157 -15.72 -1.73 -4.66
CA PRO A 157 -16.61 -1.98 -3.51
C PRO A 157 -15.93 -1.75 -2.15
N ASN A 158 -16.73 -1.48 -1.10
CA ASN A 158 -16.26 -1.20 0.27
C ASN A 158 -16.43 -2.40 1.24
N SER A 159 -16.74 -3.59 0.75
CA SER A 159 -16.98 -4.75 1.61
C SER A 159 -15.70 -5.50 2.02
N GLN A 160 -14.60 -5.32 1.28
CA GLN A 160 -13.36 -6.07 1.46
C GLN A 160 -12.16 -5.26 0.94
N PRO A 161 -10.91 -5.68 1.21
CA PRO A 161 -9.74 -5.07 0.58
C PRO A 161 -9.85 -5.14 -0.94
N VAL A 162 -9.47 -4.06 -1.61
CA VAL A 162 -9.53 -3.98 -3.08
C VAL A 162 -8.17 -3.69 -3.67
N LEU A 163 -7.90 -4.27 -4.84
CA LEU A 163 -6.72 -4.01 -5.64
C LEU A 163 -6.94 -2.78 -6.52
N ILE A 164 -6.08 -1.77 -6.38
CA ILE A 164 -6.05 -0.64 -7.30
C ILE A 164 -5.31 -1.07 -8.57
N THR A 165 -5.92 -0.81 -9.72
CA THR A 165 -5.34 -1.08 -11.04
C THR A 165 -5.31 0.18 -11.89
N LYS A 166 -4.76 0.09 -13.11
CA LYS A 166 -4.74 1.23 -14.04
C LYS A 166 -6.13 1.65 -14.53
N ASP A 167 -7.10 0.74 -14.42
CA ASP A 167 -8.48 0.95 -14.83
C ASP A 167 -9.36 1.47 -13.68
N THR A 168 -8.81 1.59 -12.47
CA THR A 168 -9.50 2.15 -11.31
C THR A 168 -9.62 3.66 -11.48
N GLU A 169 -10.84 4.20 -11.37
CA GLU A 169 -11.07 5.64 -11.34
C GLU A 169 -10.56 6.22 -10.00
N ILE A 170 -9.71 7.24 -10.06
CA ILE A 170 -9.11 7.86 -8.87
C ILE A 170 -9.57 9.31 -8.76
N ASP A 171 -10.32 9.61 -7.70
CA ASP A 171 -10.70 10.97 -7.32
C ASP A 171 -9.85 11.48 -6.17
N VAL A 172 -9.50 12.76 -6.22
CA VAL A 172 -8.68 13.41 -5.20
C VAL A 172 -9.48 14.48 -4.48
N ILE A 173 -9.49 14.41 -3.14
CA ILE A 173 -10.00 15.49 -2.30
C ILE A 173 -8.85 16.17 -1.56
N THR A 174 -8.85 17.50 -1.58
CA THR A 174 -7.88 18.29 -0.84
C THR A 174 -8.34 18.47 0.60
N LYS A 175 -7.52 18.07 1.58
CA LYS A 175 -7.81 18.30 3.02
C LYS A 175 -6.65 19.04 3.69
N HIS A 176 -6.99 19.88 4.67
CA HIS A 176 -6.02 20.64 5.47
C HIS A 176 -5.35 19.81 6.59
N THR A 177 -5.82 18.59 6.87
CA THR A 177 -5.24 17.69 7.88
C THR A 177 -5.57 16.23 7.52
N ILE A 178 -4.56 15.37 7.40
CA ILE A 178 -4.70 13.95 7.00
C ILE A 178 -4.47 12.98 8.16
N PHE A 179 -3.87 13.47 9.25
CA PHE A 179 -3.44 12.71 10.41
C PHE A 179 -4.10 13.22 11.69
#